data_AF-A0A6I1YHY9-F1
#
_entry.id   AF-A0A6I1YHY9-F1
#
_cell.length_a   1.000
_cell.length_b   1.000
_cell.length_c   1.000
_cell.angle_alpha   90.00
_cell.angle_beta   90.00
_cell.angle_gamma   90.00
#
_symmetry.space_group_name_H-M   'P 1'
#
loop_
_entity.id
_entity.type
_entity.pdbx_description
1 polymer ?
#
loop_
_entity_poly.entity_id
_entity_poly.type
_entity_poly.pdbx_seq_one_letter_code
_entity_poly.pdbx_strand_id
1 'polypeptide(L)'
;MAATAGLVLGVGIASPAPAATPADAGYTVTVGTPLPFAHPTDTPASPYLDRDGTFHYQQSAALYGAQDPRTWDFYTGKDFDTAGFDKTLSKAVNPANPADRNDDTTWRCNNSPTGWEATYAPAGSGYAQKNYCDLSGMWVDPDTGDWYGLVHNEFTPQPFGDGLHYDAIDYAVSTDRGRTWTIKDHVITSPYSTERGDTAAFPHQTYSYGDGDQRLFVDTASGYFYVYYGSRIIDKSGGWKAFYEHVARAPISARMAPGSWRKWYDGAWSQPGTGGKESDIVPVDADHPTGYTPASAEYDPADTGTAAQQIAAGLMPPTSPLFVMNIAYDAHLGLYIGEPQAVDQSGNSPQYLYATDDLTTQKWRLIGDTGGYTNASWYRWFLDSANRTSSTIVGRSFRSYCAFGCSHDASGEYVDITVDSAAPAAPPMDTSRGYRIASGTGRILSQTAGGTGTTSLVRPTGSGRDVWVFTPTGDGAFTLTNAASGRLLGVDSSASAGRAWGAKPTVTAARTGGPSVGQQWFVIPNATGGTYRLVNRYSGLVLGLSGTSGRLAETTPLRTWTDGSGSSVGGGRSAAEQTLSLTGTGFTRP
;
A
#
# COMPACT_ATOMS: atom_id res chain seq x y z
N MET A 1 -53.50 21.81 -1.18
CA MET A 1 -52.32 21.13 -1.74
C MET A 1 -51.11 21.69 -1.02
N ALA A 2 -50.63 20.96 -0.02
CA ALA A 2 -49.52 21.37 0.85
C ALA A 2 -48.33 20.47 0.56
N ALA A 3 -47.19 21.06 0.24
CA ALA A 3 -45.94 20.37 -0.03
C ALA A 3 -45.25 20.05 1.30
N THR A 4 -45.07 18.76 1.57
CA THR A 4 -44.27 18.24 2.68
C THR A 4 -42.79 18.26 2.30
N ALA A 5 -42.01 19.07 3.02
CA ALA A 5 -40.55 19.02 3.00
C ALA A 5 -40.06 17.83 3.84
N GLY A 6 -39.30 16.93 3.23
CA GLY A 6 -38.63 15.83 3.91
C GLY A 6 -37.30 16.29 4.50
N LEU A 7 -37.23 16.35 5.83
CA LEU A 7 -36.02 16.63 6.60
C LEU A 7 -35.13 15.37 6.57
N VAL A 8 -34.01 15.41 5.85
CA VAL A 8 -32.97 14.37 5.92
C VAL A 8 -32.11 14.65 7.15
N LEU A 9 -32.36 13.90 8.22
CA LEU A 9 -31.49 13.88 9.41
C LEU A 9 -30.20 13.13 9.04
N GLY A 10 -29.12 13.88 8.81
CA GLY A 10 -27.77 13.35 8.75
C GLY A 10 -27.40 12.78 10.11
N VAL A 11 -27.35 11.46 10.21
CA VAL A 11 -26.79 10.77 11.38
C VAL A 11 -25.27 10.92 11.27
N GLY A 12 -24.73 11.94 11.94
CA GLY A 12 -23.29 12.04 12.17
C GLY A 12 -22.84 10.83 12.98
N ILE A 13 -22.20 9.88 12.31
CA ILE A 13 -21.57 8.73 12.96
C ILE A 13 -20.33 9.30 13.66
N ALA A 14 -20.39 9.44 14.98
CA ALA A 14 -19.21 9.77 15.76
C ALA A 14 -18.21 8.61 15.66
N SER A 15 -17.04 8.89 15.07
CA SER A 15 -15.92 7.95 15.06
C SER A 15 -15.53 7.60 16.49
N PRO A 16 -15.22 6.32 16.79
CA PRO A 16 -14.58 6.00 18.06
C PRO A 16 -13.23 6.74 18.15
N ALA A 17 -12.88 7.15 19.37
CA ALA A 17 -11.64 7.88 19.61
C ALA A 17 -10.43 7.03 19.15
N PRO A 18 -9.48 7.62 18.39
CA PRO A 18 -8.21 6.97 18.13
C PRO A 18 -7.55 6.61 19.47
N ALA A 19 -6.77 5.52 19.49
CA ALA A 19 -5.88 5.28 20.62
C ALA A 19 -4.90 6.45 20.66
N ALA A 20 -5.14 7.40 21.57
CA ALA A 20 -4.30 8.58 21.71
C ALA A 20 -2.84 8.12 21.90
N THR A 21 -1.99 8.38 20.90
CA THR A 21 -0.55 8.30 21.08
C THR A 21 -0.17 9.31 22.17
N PRO A 22 0.47 8.89 23.27
CA PRO A 22 1.16 9.84 24.11
C PRO A 22 2.20 10.53 23.24
N ALA A 23 2.22 11.86 23.23
CA ALA A 23 3.28 12.65 22.58
C ALA A 23 4.69 12.35 23.13
N ASP A 24 4.80 11.47 24.12
CA ASP A 24 5.99 11.10 24.88
C ASP A 24 6.42 9.62 24.72
N ALA A 25 5.83 8.86 23.79
CA ALA A 25 6.29 7.49 23.55
C ALA A 25 7.71 7.52 22.95
N GLY A 26 8.72 7.22 23.77
CA GLY A 26 10.10 7.08 23.30
C GLY A 26 10.22 5.85 22.40
N TYR A 27 10.48 6.06 21.12
CA TYR A 27 10.76 5.01 20.15
C TYR A 27 12.26 4.79 20.01
N THR A 28 12.66 3.57 19.67
CA THR A 28 14.04 3.23 19.34
C THR A 28 14.11 2.52 18.01
N VAL A 29 14.99 2.99 17.13
CA VAL A 29 15.26 2.38 15.82
C VAL A 29 16.61 1.66 15.89
N THR A 30 16.60 0.37 15.59
CA THR A 30 17.82 -0.43 15.42
C THR A 30 17.92 -0.89 13.98
N VAL A 31 19.14 -0.82 13.42
CA VAL A 31 19.40 -1.17 12.03
C VAL A 31 20.36 -2.35 11.98
N GLY A 32 19.99 -3.38 11.23
CA GLY A 32 20.83 -4.54 10.93
C GLY A 32 21.88 -4.24 9.87
N THR A 33 22.73 -5.23 9.61
CA THR A 33 23.73 -5.13 8.54
C THR A 33 23.04 -5.08 7.17
N PRO A 34 23.42 -4.15 6.27
CA PRO A 34 22.92 -4.16 4.90
C PRO A 34 23.22 -5.47 4.17
N LEU A 35 22.24 -5.97 3.42
CA LEU A 35 22.31 -7.19 2.62
C LEU A 35 21.97 -6.87 1.16
N PRO A 36 22.69 -7.46 0.19
CA PRO A 36 22.50 -7.10 -1.21
C PRO A 36 21.11 -7.49 -1.73
N PHE A 37 20.55 -6.63 -2.57
CA PHE A 37 19.38 -6.93 -3.40
C PHE A 37 19.82 -6.93 -4.86
N ALA A 38 19.65 -8.07 -5.54
CA ALA A 38 20.28 -8.31 -6.83
C ALA A 38 19.51 -7.76 -8.05
N HIS A 39 18.31 -7.21 -7.84
CA HIS A 39 17.40 -6.80 -8.91
C HIS A 39 16.88 -5.36 -8.74
N PRO A 40 17.76 -4.37 -8.48
CA PRO A 40 17.31 -2.98 -8.45
C PRO A 40 16.87 -2.52 -9.84
N THR A 41 15.87 -1.65 -9.86
CA THR A 41 15.27 -1.08 -11.08
C THR A 41 14.61 0.25 -10.74
N ASP A 42 14.10 0.92 -11.76
CA ASP A 42 13.55 2.27 -11.71
C ASP A 42 12.16 2.36 -11.08
N THR A 43 11.77 1.38 -10.26
CA THR A 43 10.58 1.43 -9.40
C THR A 43 10.79 0.61 -8.12
N PRO A 44 10.03 0.88 -7.05
CA PRO A 44 9.96 -0.02 -5.91
C PRO A 44 9.39 -1.37 -6.32
N ALA A 45 9.88 -2.45 -5.70
CA ALA A 45 9.24 -3.75 -5.90
C ALA A 45 7.83 -3.78 -5.28
N SER A 46 6.85 -4.22 -6.06
CA SER A 46 5.46 -4.38 -5.64
C SER A 46 5.14 -5.87 -5.43
N PRO A 47 5.31 -6.44 -4.22
CA PRO A 47 4.99 -7.83 -3.94
C PRO A 47 3.48 -8.08 -3.85
N TYR A 48 3.03 -9.21 -4.39
CA TYR A 48 1.64 -9.66 -4.31
C TYR A 48 1.52 -11.18 -4.40
N LEU A 49 0.37 -11.69 -3.99
CA LEU A 49 0.01 -13.11 -4.09
C LEU A 49 -1.14 -13.26 -5.09
N ASP A 50 -0.97 -14.12 -6.08
CA ASP A 50 -2.05 -14.50 -7.00
C ASP A 50 -3.07 -15.42 -6.30
N ARG A 51 -4.22 -15.64 -6.92
CA ARG A 51 -5.34 -16.40 -6.35
C ARG A 51 -5.01 -17.83 -5.93
N ASP A 52 -4.00 -18.44 -6.54
CA ASP A 52 -3.51 -19.79 -6.20
C ASP A 52 -2.38 -19.79 -5.15
N GLY A 53 -2.06 -18.62 -4.59
CA GLY A 53 -1.00 -18.44 -3.61
C GLY A 53 0.39 -18.33 -4.23
N THR A 54 0.53 -18.25 -5.56
CA THR A 54 1.82 -17.97 -6.19
C THR A 54 2.29 -16.57 -5.80
N PHE A 55 3.55 -16.48 -5.38
CA PHE A 55 4.17 -15.20 -5.02
C PHE A 55 4.78 -14.57 -6.26
N HIS A 56 4.51 -13.28 -6.42
CA HIS A 56 5.12 -12.43 -7.41
C HIS A 56 5.61 -11.14 -6.77
N TYR A 57 6.62 -10.52 -7.37
CA TYR A 57 6.76 -9.07 -7.28
C TYR A 57 6.92 -8.50 -8.68
N GLN A 58 6.47 -7.27 -8.84
CA GLN A 58 6.52 -6.52 -10.08
C GLN A 58 7.40 -5.29 -9.92
N GLN A 59 8.15 -4.99 -10.97
CA GLN A 59 9.08 -3.88 -11.08
C GLN A 59 9.12 -3.39 -12.53
N SER A 60 9.58 -2.16 -12.77
CA SER A 60 9.60 -1.56 -14.11
C SER A 60 10.82 -0.66 -14.32
N ALA A 61 11.09 -0.36 -15.58
CA ALA A 61 11.97 0.70 -16.03
C ALA A 61 11.47 1.25 -17.37
N ALA A 62 11.40 2.56 -17.54
CA ALA A 62 10.97 3.20 -18.79
C ALA A 62 11.94 4.30 -19.25
N LEU A 63 13.16 3.91 -19.59
CA LEU A 63 14.23 4.83 -19.93
C LEU A 63 14.08 5.49 -21.33
N TYR A 64 14.72 6.66 -21.48
CA TYR A 64 14.34 7.66 -22.48
C TYR A 64 14.86 7.43 -23.90
N GLY A 65 16.07 6.91 -24.03
CA GLY A 65 16.77 6.77 -25.30
C GLY A 65 16.10 5.76 -26.25
N ALA A 66 16.50 5.81 -27.52
CA ALA A 66 15.88 4.98 -28.55
C ALA A 66 16.10 3.47 -28.32
N GLN A 67 17.22 3.09 -27.71
CA GLN A 67 17.59 1.70 -27.41
C GLN A 67 17.49 1.36 -25.93
N ASP A 68 17.02 2.29 -25.11
CA ASP A 68 16.96 2.10 -23.67
C ASP A 68 15.79 1.17 -23.29
N PRO A 69 15.90 0.44 -22.15
CA PRO A 69 14.87 -0.48 -21.70
C PRO A 69 13.56 0.23 -21.36
N ARG A 70 12.45 -0.42 -21.73
CA ARG A 70 11.07 -0.04 -21.42
C ARG A 70 10.29 -1.30 -21.02
N THR A 71 10.40 -1.74 -19.78
CA THR A 71 9.98 -3.08 -19.33
C THR A 71 9.06 -3.05 -18.12
N TRP A 72 8.12 -3.98 -18.10
CA TRP A 72 7.36 -4.39 -16.92
C TRP A 72 7.78 -5.81 -16.56
N ASP A 73 8.69 -5.90 -15.59
CA ASP A 73 9.33 -7.13 -15.18
C ASP A 73 8.63 -7.76 -13.97
N PHE A 74 8.56 -9.08 -14.00
CA PHE A 74 7.91 -9.91 -12.99
C PHE A 74 8.89 -10.95 -12.49
N TYR A 75 8.84 -11.19 -11.18
CA TYR A 75 9.67 -12.17 -10.51
C TYR A 75 8.76 -13.11 -9.72
N THR A 76 9.16 -14.37 -9.60
CA THR A 76 8.38 -15.36 -8.86
C THR A 76 9.26 -16.35 -8.13
N GLY A 77 8.75 -16.91 -7.05
CA GLY A 77 9.44 -17.85 -6.19
C GLY A 77 8.59 -18.27 -5.01
N LYS A 78 9.22 -18.84 -3.98
CA LYS A 78 8.54 -19.12 -2.72
C LYS A 78 8.19 -17.84 -1.98
N ASP A 79 9.12 -16.89 -1.97
CA ASP A 79 9.10 -15.59 -1.30
C ASP A 79 10.16 -14.68 -1.95
N PHE A 80 10.36 -13.47 -1.42
CA PHE A 80 11.28 -12.48 -1.97
C PHE A 80 12.74 -12.97 -2.05
N ASP A 81 13.19 -13.83 -1.12
CA ASP A 81 14.59 -14.29 -1.07
C ASP A 81 14.90 -15.31 -2.17
N THR A 82 13.89 -16.07 -2.62
CA THR A 82 14.07 -17.10 -3.65
C THR A 82 13.52 -16.68 -5.01
N ALA A 83 12.96 -15.47 -5.11
CA ALA A 83 12.31 -15.03 -6.33
C ALA A 83 13.33 -14.76 -7.43
N GLY A 84 13.06 -15.31 -8.61
CA GLY A 84 13.86 -15.11 -9.82
C GLY A 84 13.03 -14.52 -10.94
N PHE A 85 13.71 -13.96 -11.94
CA PHE A 85 13.08 -13.35 -13.10
C PHE A 85 12.15 -14.33 -13.82
N ASP A 86 10.86 -14.01 -13.89
CA ASP A 86 9.87 -14.80 -14.60
C ASP A 86 9.88 -14.42 -16.08
N LYS A 87 10.64 -15.17 -16.87
CA LYS A 87 10.73 -14.97 -18.32
C LYS A 87 9.37 -15.13 -19.03
N THR A 88 8.45 -15.91 -18.49
CA THR A 88 7.15 -16.16 -19.13
C THR A 88 6.25 -14.92 -19.06
N LEU A 89 6.27 -14.22 -17.93
CA LEU A 89 5.51 -12.99 -17.74
C LEU A 89 6.27 -11.77 -18.26
N SER A 90 7.54 -11.63 -17.91
CA SER A 90 8.33 -10.43 -18.26
C SER A 90 8.57 -10.31 -19.76
N LYS A 91 8.52 -11.42 -20.52
CA LYS A 91 8.61 -11.42 -21.99
C LYS A 91 7.29 -11.78 -22.68
N ALA A 92 6.19 -11.63 -21.97
CA ALA A 92 4.88 -11.90 -22.55
C ALA A 92 4.60 -10.90 -23.68
N VAL A 93 4.16 -11.43 -24.81
CA VAL A 93 3.80 -10.67 -26.00
C VAL A 93 2.32 -10.87 -26.24
N ASN A 94 1.58 -9.78 -26.46
CA ASN A 94 0.18 -9.84 -26.78
C ASN A 94 -0.02 -10.56 -28.13
N PRO A 95 -0.72 -11.71 -28.18
CA PRO A 95 -0.87 -12.49 -29.42
C PRO A 95 -1.72 -11.76 -30.46
N ALA A 96 -2.58 -10.82 -30.05
CA ALA A 96 -3.38 -10.00 -30.96
C ALA A 96 -2.63 -8.76 -31.46
N ASN A 97 -1.56 -8.34 -30.77
CA ASN A 97 -0.73 -7.22 -31.15
C ASN A 97 0.72 -7.43 -30.69
N PRO A 98 1.61 -7.95 -31.54
CA PRO A 98 2.99 -8.23 -31.13
C PRO A 98 3.82 -7.01 -30.71
N ALA A 99 3.38 -5.78 -31.00
CA ALA A 99 4.06 -4.57 -30.55
C ALA A 99 3.77 -4.26 -29.06
N ASP A 100 2.68 -4.81 -28.52
CA ASP A 100 2.36 -4.73 -27.09
C ASP A 100 2.95 -5.91 -26.34
N ARG A 101 3.95 -5.66 -25.51
CA ARG A 101 4.69 -6.70 -24.79
C ARG A 101 5.27 -6.15 -23.49
N ASN A 102 5.52 -7.04 -22.53
CA ASN A 102 6.04 -6.64 -21.23
C ASN A 102 7.53 -6.27 -21.27
N ASP A 103 8.30 -6.79 -22.22
CA ASP A 103 9.73 -6.44 -22.39
C ASP A 103 9.97 -5.27 -23.37
N ASP A 104 8.90 -4.63 -23.84
CA ASP A 104 8.90 -3.36 -24.58
C ASP A 104 7.52 -2.70 -24.48
N THR A 105 7.35 -1.80 -23.51
CA THR A 105 6.09 -1.13 -23.22
C THR A 105 5.79 0.04 -24.18
N THR A 106 6.69 0.36 -25.12
CA THR A 106 6.57 1.53 -26.01
C THR A 106 5.20 1.63 -26.67
N TRP A 107 4.69 0.53 -27.23
CA TRP A 107 3.40 0.56 -27.91
C TRP A 107 2.27 0.87 -26.92
N ARG A 108 2.22 0.21 -25.76
CA ARG A 108 1.13 0.43 -24.80
C ARG A 108 1.17 1.82 -24.20
N CYS A 109 2.35 2.33 -23.87
CA CYS A 109 2.50 3.67 -23.29
C CYS A 109 2.07 4.75 -24.29
N ASN A 110 2.45 4.62 -25.57
CA ASN A 110 2.07 5.61 -26.58
C ASN A 110 0.58 5.57 -27.01
N ASN A 111 -0.12 4.47 -26.69
CA ASN A 111 -1.53 4.25 -26.99
C ASN A 111 -2.41 4.17 -25.72
N SER A 112 -1.86 4.54 -24.55
CA SER A 112 -2.60 4.71 -23.31
C SER A 112 -3.35 6.05 -23.29
N PRO A 113 -4.30 6.27 -22.35
CA PRO A 113 -4.94 7.58 -22.14
C PRO A 113 -3.91 8.72 -22.11
N THR A 114 -2.91 8.64 -21.23
CA THR A 114 -1.79 9.61 -21.19
C THR A 114 -1.03 9.68 -22.51
N GLY A 115 -0.75 8.53 -23.13
CA GLY A 115 -0.06 8.46 -24.41
C GLY A 115 -0.78 9.21 -25.52
N TRP A 116 -2.11 9.18 -25.59
CA TRP A 116 -2.89 9.87 -26.61
C TRP A 116 -2.80 11.39 -26.50
N GLU A 117 -2.71 11.91 -25.28
CA GLU A 117 -2.59 13.35 -24.99
C GLU A 117 -1.13 13.83 -25.07
N ALA A 118 -0.16 12.93 -24.89
CA ALA A 118 1.25 13.24 -24.89
C ALA A 118 1.80 13.69 -26.26
N THR A 119 2.82 14.53 -26.23
CA THR A 119 3.51 15.04 -27.43
C THR A 119 4.99 14.65 -27.45
N TYR A 120 5.52 14.35 -28.64
CA TYR A 120 6.97 14.13 -28.79
C TYR A 120 7.75 15.38 -28.44
N ALA A 121 8.90 15.19 -27.79
CA ALA A 121 9.86 16.25 -27.55
C ALA A 121 10.43 16.80 -28.88
N PRO A 122 10.92 18.05 -28.91
CA PRO A 122 11.61 18.60 -30.07
C PRO A 122 12.80 17.72 -30.51
N ALA A 123 13.12 17.80 -31.81
CA ALA A 123 14.24 17.05 -32.38
C ALA A 123 15.56 17.39 -31.68
N GLY A 124 16.36 16.37 -31.36
CA GLY A 124 17.65 16.50 -30.67
C GLY A 124 17.58 16.44 -29.14
N SER A 125 16.38 16.23 -28.57
CA SER A 125 16.16 16.13 -27.11
C SER A 125 16.71 14.87 -26.43
N GLY A 126 16.94 13.79 -27.19
CA GLY A 126 17.33 12.48 -26.65
C GLY A 126 16.16 11.57 -26.25
N TYR A 127 14.97 12.15 -26.02
CA TYR A 127 13.75 11.38 -25.78
C TYR A 127 13.24 10.74 -27.08
N ALA A 128 13.15 9.42 -27.10
CA ALA A 128 12.68 8.65 -28.24
C ALA A 128 11.15 8.51 -28.33
N GLN A 129 10.43 8.71 -27.24
CA GLN A 129 8.98 8.49 -27.14
C GLN A 129 8.27 9.70 -26.52
N LYS A 130 6.94 9.76 -26.72
CA LYS A 130 6.10 10.80 -26.13
C LYS A 130 5.61 10.44 -24.72
N ASN A 131 5.56 9.15 -24.40
CA ASN A 131 5.15 8.65 -23.08
C ASN A 131 6.01 7.43 -22.70
N TYR A 132 6.44 7.40 -21.45
CA TYR A 132 7.20 6.35 -20.80
C TYR A 132 6.40 5.91 -19.58
N CYS A 133 6.06 4.63 -19.49
CA CYS A 133 5.09 4.19 -18.48
C CYS A 133 5.57 2.98 -17.69
N ASP A 134 5.62 3.14 -16.38
CA ASP A 134 6.08 2.17 -15.40
C ASP A 134 4.92 1.65 -14.56
N LEU A 135 4.73 0.33 -14.58
CA LEU A 135 3.78 -0.31 -13.68
C LEU A 135 4.39 -0.30 -12.27
N SER A 136 3.63 0.20 -11.29
CA SER A 136 4.05 0.30 -9.90
C SER A 136 2.82 0.28 -8.98
N GLY A 137 2.81 -0.61 -8.01
CA GLY A 137 1.67 -0.86 -7.12
C GLY A 137 0.69 -1.86 -7.72
N MET A 138 0.64 -3.06 -7.13
CA MET A 138 -0.16 -4.20 -7.62
C MET A 138 -1.29 -4.57 -6.67
N TRP A 139 -2.43 -4.96 -7.22
CA TRP A 139 -3.55 -5.54 -6.48
C TRP A 139 -4.28 -6.58 -7.33
N VAL A 140 -4.73 -7.67 -6.71
CA VAL A 140 -5.49 -8.72 -7.40
C VAL A 140 -6.94 -8.66 -6.95
N ASP A 141 -7.85 -8.45 -7.91
CA ASP A 141 -9.27 -8.31 -7.66
C ASP A 141 -9.85 -9.62 -7.11
N PRO A 142 -10.39 -9.64 -5.88
CA PRO A 142 -10.87 -10.87 -5.29
C PRO A 142 -12.15 -11.40 -5.96
N ASP A 143 -12.85 -10.59 -6.76
CA ASP A 143 -14.06 -11.00 -7.49
C ASP A 143 -13.75 -11.78 -8.76
N THR A 144 -12.74 -11.35 -9.52
CA THR A 144 -12.43 -11.92 -10.84
C THR A 144 -11.10 -12.67 -10.88
N GLY A 145 -10.16 -12.31 -10.02
CA GLY A 145 -8.76 -12.73 -10.09
C GLY A 145 -7.95 -11.95 -11.11
N ASP A 146 -8.48 -10.84 -11.65
CA ASP A 146 -7.76 -9.95 -12.54
C ASP A 146 -6.70 -9.17 -11.76
N TRP A 147 -5.59 -8.87 -12.41
CA TRP A 147 -4.51 -8.09 -11.83
C TRP A 147 -4.71 -6.62 -12.20
N TYR A 148 -4.66 -5.76 -11.21
CA TYR A 148 -4.68 -4.31 -11.35
C TYR A 148 -3.32 -3.77 -10.93
N GLY A 149 -2.88 -2.70 -11.58
CA GLY A 149 -1.81 -1.89 -11.03
C GLY A 149 -1.90 -0.44 -11.48
N LEU A 150 -1.18 0.43 -10.76
CA LEU A 150 -1.06 1.84 -11.13
C LEU A 150 0.11 2.00 -12.11
N VAL A 151 0.01 2.98 -12.98
CA VAL A 151 1.01 3.25 -14.01
C VAL A 151 1.50 4.67 -13.83
N HIS A 152 2.77 4.80 -13.47
CA HIS A 152 3.47 6.07 -13.50
C HIS A 152 3.77 6.42 -14.96
N ASN A 153 3.33 7.58 -15.44
CA ASN A 153 3.61 8.04 -16.79
C ASN A 153 4.51 9.26 -16.72
N GLU A 154 5.63 9.19 -17.42
CA GLU A 154 6.51 10.31 -17.71
C GLU A 154 6.29 10.70 -19.18
N PHE A 155 5.64 11.85 -19.41
CA PHE A 155 5.08 12.17 -20.72
C PHE A 155 5.30 13.63 -21.13
N THR A 156 5.13 13.90 -22.44
CA THR A 156 5.38 15.22 -23.03
C THR A 156 6.77 15.77 -22.64
N PRO A 157 7.87 15.07 -22.96
CA PRO A 157 9.19 15.49 -22.48
C PRO A 157 9.62 16.83 -23.07
N GLN A 158 10.36 17.62 -22.32
CA GLN A 158 10.71 19.03 -22.50
C GLN A 158 9.51 20.01 -22.51
N PRO A 159 8.65 20.04 -21.48
CA PRO A 159 7.51 20.95 -21.42
C PRO A 159 7.83 22.39 -21.79
N PHE A 160 8.98 22.91 -21.32
CA PHE A 160 9.49 24.25 -21.62
C PHE A 160 10.91 24.26 -22.20
N GLY A 161 11.39 23.14 -22.77
CA GLY A 161 12.76 23.03 -23.31
C GLY A 161 13.84 22.78 -22.24
N ASP A 162 13.42 22.35 -21.05
CA ASP A 162 14.21 22.19 -19.82
C ASP A 162 14.93 20.84 -19.67
N GLY A 163 14.64 19.87 -20.56
CA GLY A 163 15.18 18.51 -20.48
C GLY A 163 14.41 17.55 -19.58
N LEU A 164 13.24 17.93 -19.05
CA LEU A 164 12.43 17.14 -18.11
C LEU A 164 11.14 16.61 -18.75
N HIS A 165 10.10 16.21 -17.99
CA HIS A 165 8.80 15.75 -18.49
C HIS A 165 7.65 16.16 -17.56
N TYR A 166 6.42 15.82 -17.92
CA TYR A 166 5.27 15.85 -17.00
C TYR A 166 4.99 14.45 -16.44
N ASP A 167 4.32 14.40 -15.29
CA ASP A 167 3.88 13.16 -14.64
C ASP A 167 2.36 13.04 -14.52
N ALA A 168 1.87 11.81 -14.67
CA ALA A 168 0.49 11.42 -14.39
C ALA A 168 0.40 9.96 -13.94
N ILE A 169 -0.69 9.60 -13.25
CA ILE A 169 -0.93 8.23 -12.80
C ILE A 169 -2.20 7.69 -13.46
N ASP A 170 -2.01 6.60 -14.21
CA ASP A 170 -3.08 5.79 -14.80
C ASP A 170 -3.29 4.50 -13.99
N TYR A 171 -4.27 3.69 -14.39
CA TYR A 171 -4.36 2.30 -13.94
C TYR A 171 -4.43 1.32 -15.12
N ALA A 172 -3.88 0.13 -14.91
CA ALA A 172 -3.86 -0.96 -15.86
C ALA A 172 -4.52 -2.22 -15.30
N VAL A 173 -5.10 -3.01 -16.20
CA VAL A 173 -5.74 -4.28 -15.86
C VAL A 173 -5.22 -5.39 -16.76
N SER A 174 -4.93 -6.54 -16.17
CA SER A 174 -4.66 -7.80 -16.84
C SER A 174 -5.68 -8.86 -16.41
N THR A 175 -6.33 -9.48 -17.40
CA THR A 175 -7.32 -10.55 -17.19
C THR A 175 -6.74 -11.95 -17.43
N ASP A 176 -5.44 -12.04 -17.70
CA ASP A 176 -4.74 -13.29 -18.06
C ASP A 176 -3.47 -13.53 -17.22
N ARG A 177 -3.51 -12.98 -15.99
CA ARG A 177 -2.46 -13.08 -14.97
C ARG A 177 -1.13 -12.49 -15.44
N GLY A 178 -1.18 -11.24 -15.88
CA GLY A 178 -0.03 -10.40 -16.19
C GLY A 178 0.58 -10.61 -17.58
N ARG A 179 0.02 -11.46 -18.44
CA ARG A 179 0.58 -11.71 -19.78
C ARG A 179 0.26 -10.58 -20.75
N THR A 180 -0.96 -10.06 -20.70
CA THR A 180 -1.38 -8.89 -21.45
C THR A 180 -2.03 -7.88 -20.52
N TRP A 181 -1.90 -6.61 -20.86
CA TRP A 181 -2.34 -5.49 -20.05
C TRP A 181 -3.09 -4.48 -20.90
N THR A 182 -4.03 -3.77 -20.28
CA THR A 182 -4.63 -2.58 -20.87
C THR A 182 -4.58 -1.46 -19.85
N ILE A 183 -3.93 -0.34 -20.20
CA ILE A 183 -4.02 0.90 -19.45
C ILE A 183 -5.38 1.51 -19.77
N LYS A 184 -6.22 1.67 -18.74
CA LYS A 184 -7.66 1.89 -18.91
C LYS A 184 -8.05 3.36 -18.90
N ASP A 185 -7.54 4.12 -17.94
CA ASP A 185 -7.88 5.53 -17.73
C ASP A 185 -6.88 6.19 -16.76
N HIS A 186 -6.97 7.51 -16.67
CA HIS A 186 -6.33 8.30 -15.62
C HIS A 186 -7.01 8.07 -14.27
N VAL A 187 -6.23 8.10 -13.20
CA VAL A 187 -6.77 8.02 -11.82
C VAL A 187 -6.33 9.18 -10.94
N ILE A 188 -5.12 9.70 -11.15
CA ILE A 188 -4.57 10.85 -10.43
C ILE A 188 -3.81 11.72 -11.43
N THR A 189 -4.18 13.01 -11.53
CA THR A 189 -3.51 13.97 -12.42
C THR A 189 -3.43 15.35 -11.77
N SER A 190 -2.46 16.14 -12.22
CA SER A 190 -2.19 17.47 -11.70
C SER A 190 -3.43 18.38 -11.73
N PRO A 191 -3.60 19.28 -10.76
CA PRO A 191 -4.56 20.38 -10.87
C PRO A 191 -4.18 21.42 -11.93
N TYR A 192 -2.95 21.37 -12.45
CA TYR A 192 -2.42 22.31 -13.43
C TYR A 192 -2.34 21.70 -14.83
N SER A 193 -2.13 22.57 -15.83
CA SER A 193 -1.95 22.16 -17.22
C SER A 193 -0.72 21.28 -17.39
N THR A 194 -0.84 20.23 -18.20
CA THR A 194 0.27 19.39 -18.68
C THR A 194 0.43 19.52 -20.20
N GLU A 195 -0.07 20.63 -20.77
CA GLU A 195 0.19 20.97 -22.17
C GLU A 195 1.61 21.55 -22.31
N ARG A 196 2.30 21.17 -23.39
CA ARG A 196 3.64 21.68 -23.70
C ARG A 196 3.57 23.19 -23.95
N GLY A 197 4.42 23.94 -23.27
CA GLY A 197 4.56 25.37 -23.51
C GLY A 197 3.34 26.20 -23.11
N ASP A 198 2.50 25.72 -22.19
CA ASP A 198 1.34 26.46 -21.70
C ASP A 198 1.76 27.65 -20.82
N THR A 199 2.07 28.75 -21.50
CA THR A 199 2.43 30.03 -20.86
C THR A 199 1.22 30.77 -20.29
N ALA A 200 -0.01 30.33 -20.59
CA ALA A 200 -1.20 30.90 -19.97
C ALA A 200 -1.40 30.30 -18.56
N ALA A 201 -1.23 28.99 -18.40
CA ALA A 201 -1.23 28.34 -17.10
C ALA A 201 0.01 28.71 -16.27
N PHE A 202 1.17 28.85 -16.92
CA PHE A 202 2.43 29.18 -16.27
C PHE A 202 3.03 30.46 -16.89
N PRO A 203 2.61 31.66 -16.49
CA PRO A 203 3.10 32.91 -17.08
C PRO A 203 4.53 33.29 -16.66
N HIS A 204 5.08 32.65 -15.63
CA HIS A 204 6.34 33.05 -14.99
C HIS A 204 7.43 31.96 -15.10
N GLN A 205 8.42 31.98 -14.21
CA GLN A 205 9.65 31.20 -14.32
C GLN A 205 9.48 29.72 -13.92
N THR A 206 8.41 29.38 -13.21
CA THR A 206 8.15 28.04 -12.68
C THR A 206 6.97 27.36 -13.37
N TYR A 207 6.89 26.04 -13.24
CA TYR A 207 5.71 25.25 -13.60
C TYR A 207 5.56 24.01 -12.70
N SER A 208 4.37 23.42 -12.67
CA SER A 208 4.09 22.17 -11.97
C SER A 208 4.47 20.97 -12.85
N TYR A 209 5.24 20.04 -12.29
CA TYR A 209 5.67 18.81 -12.95
C TYR A 209 4.54 17.81 -13.20
N GLY A 210 3.47 17.89 -12.41
CA GLY A 210 2.44 16.87 -12.36
C GLY A 210 2.70 15.78 -11.32
N ASP A 211 1.87 14.74 -11.37
CA ASP A 211 1.64 13.82 -10.26
C ASP A 211 2.21 12.44 -10.61
N GLY A 212 3.16 11.95 -9.81
CA GLY A 212 3.94 10.76 -10.13
C GLY A 212 4.47 9.99 -8.93
N ASP A 213 5.39 9.06 -9.16
CA ASP A 213 6.14 8.36 -8.11
C ASP A 213 5.28 7.62 -7.07
N GLN A 214 4.17 7.03 -7.50
CA GLN A 214 3.18 6.53 -6.56
C GLN A 214 3.66 5.36 -5.69
N ARG A 215 3.08 5.27 -4.48
CA ARG A 215 3.18 4.14 -3.54
C ARG A 215 1.77 3.71 -3.15
N LEU A 216 1.38 2.52 -3.60
CA LEU A 216 0.06 1.95 -3.28
C LEU A 216 0.09 1.24 -1.91
N PHE A 217 -0.86 1.61 -1.05
CA PHE A 217 -1.15 0.93 0.20
C PHE A 217 -2.60 0.44 0.21
N VAL A 218 -2.80 -0.87 0.45
CA VAL A 218 -4.12 -1.51 0.51
C VAL A 218 -4.51 -1.70 1.97
N ASP A 219 -5.27 -0.76 2.53
CA ASP A 219 -5.51 -0.73 3.97
C ASP A 219 -6.57 -1.77 4.41
N THR A 220 -6.14 -2.68 5.28
CA THR A 220 -6.99 -3.74 5.82
C THR A 220 -8.01 -3.22 6.84
N ALA A 221 -7.69 -2.14 7.55
CA ALA A 221 -8.54 -1.60 8.61
C ALA A 221 -9.71 -0.78 8.06
N SER A 222 -9.47 0.09 7.07
CA SER A 222 -10.49 1.00 6.52
C SER A 222 -11.16 0.48 5.25
N GLY A 223 -10.52 -0.42 4.49
CA GLY A 223 -11.04 -0.86 3.20
C GLY A 223 -10.87 0.14 2.06
N TYR A 224 -9.87 1.00 2.16
CA TYR A 224 -9.46 1.95 1.13
C TYR A 224 -8.09 1.57 0.55
N PHE A 225 -7.92 1.82 -0.74
CA PHE A 225 -6.62 2.10 -1.29
C PHE A 225 -6.19 3.49 -0.84
N TYR A 226 -4.94 3.63 -0.44
CA TYR A 226 -4.25 4.90 -0.36
C TYR A 226 -3.12 4.90 -1.37
N VAL A 227 -2.93 6.01 -2.04
CA VAL A 227 -1.84 6.24 -2.98
C VAL A 227 -1.14 7.50 -2.54
N TYR A 228 0.10 7.34 -2.12
CA TYR A 228 1.02 8.43 -1.80
C TYR A 228 1.83 8.70 -3.05
N TYR A 229 1.91 9.95 -3.47
CA TYR A 229 2.48 10.31 -4.77
C TYR A 229 3.11 11.70 -4.68
N GLY A 230 4.10 11.92 -5.53
CA GLY A 230 4.87 13.15 -5.57
C GLY A 230 4.33 14.13 -6.60
N SER A 231 4.49 15.42 -6.33
CA SER A 231 4.57 16.46 -7.36
C SER A 231 5.85 17.29 -7.17
N ARG A 232 6.16 18.14 -8.15
CA ARG A 232 7.35 18.99 -8.11
C ARG A 232 7.11 20.34 -8.76
N ILE A 233 7.79 21.36 -8.26
CA ILE A 233 7.81 22.67 -8.89
C ILE A 233 9.19 22.91 -9.50
N ILE A 234 9.19 23.20 -10.80
CA ILE A 234 10.38 23.23 -11.64
C ILE A 234 10.60 24.61 -12.21
N ASP A 235 11.87 25.04 -12.23
CA ASP A 235 12.28 26.22 -12.98
C ASP A 235 12.33 25.88 -14.48
N LYS A 236 11.71 26.69 -15.33
CA LYS A 236 11.72 26.49 -16.80
C LYS A 236 13.12 26.55 -17.42
N SER A 237 14.10 27.09 -16.70
CA SER A 237 15.53 27.00 -17.06
C SER A 237 16.14 25.62 -16.80
N GLY A 238 15.36 24.68 -16.26
CA GLY A 238 15.80 23.39 -15.74
C GLY A 238 16.23 23.46 -14.27
N GLY A 239 16.22 22.28 -13.65
CA GLY A 239 16.70 22.05 -12.28
C GLY A 239 15.61 21.69 -11.29
N TRP A 240 15.96 20.78 -10.38
CA TRP A 240 15.10 20.33 -9.29
C TRP A 240 15.19 21.24 -8.07
N LYS A 241 14.05 21.65 -7.50
CA LYS A 241 14.00 22.60 -6.38
C LYS A 241 13.04 22.24 -5.26
N ALA A 242 11.78 21.97 -5.57
CA ALA A 242 10.75 21.68 -4.57
C ALA A 242 10.01 20.39 -4.95
N PHE A 243 9.88 19.50 -3.98
CA PHE A 243 9.22 18.20 -4.12
C PHE A 243 8.17 18.06 -3.03
N TYR A 244 6.94 17.74 -3.41
CA TYR A 244 5.78 17.76 -2.53
C TYR A 244 5.14 16.39 -2.47
N GLU A 245 4.73 16.01 -1.26
CA GLU A 245 4.06 14.74 -1.04
C GLU A 245 2.55 14.97 -1.03
N HIS A 246 1.83 14.10 -1.72
CA HIS A 246 0.39 14.13 -1.78
C HIS A 246 -0.19 12.75 -1.53
N VAL A 247 -1.49 12.71 -1.27
CA VAL A 247 -2.20 11.45 -1.05
C VAL A 247 -3.60 11.49 -1.61
N ALA A 248 -3.98 10.38 -2.24
CA ALA A 248 -5.33 10.11 -2.71
C ALA A 248 -5.80 8.77 -2.14
N ARG A 249 -7.12 8.63 -1.98
CA ARG A 249 -7.72 7.36 -1.58
C ARG A 249 -8.93 7.00 -2.42
N ALA A 250 -9.17 5.70 -2.56
CA ALA A 250 -10.36 5.15 -3.21
C ALA A 250 -10.87 3.93 -2.44
N PRO A 251 -12.19 3.70 -2.33
CA PRO A 251 -12.70 2.45 -1.76
C PRO A 251 -12.18 1.24 -2.54
N ILE A 252 -11.72 0.18 -1.86
CA ILE A 252 -11.23 -1.03 -2.53
C ILE A 252 -12.33 -1.65 -3.40
N SER A 253 -13.59 -1.58 -2.95
CA SER A 253 -14.76 -2.04 -3.69
C SER A 253 -14.95 -1.36 -5.05
N ALA A 254 -14.36 -0.19 -5.26
CA ALA A 254 -14.41 0.54 -6.52
C ALA A 254 -13.35 0.07 -7.53
N ARG A 255 -12.43 -0.83 -7.15
CA ARG A 255 -11.45 -1.47 -8.06
C ARG A 255 -10.61 -0.46 -8.86
N MET A 256 -10.08 0.56 -8.16
CA MET A 256 -9.30 1.66 -8.74
C MET A 256 -10.04 2.45 -9.83
N ALA A 257 -11.37 2.30 -9.96
CA ALA A 257 -12.13 2.90 -11.05
C ALA A 257 -11.96 4.42 -11.12
N PRO A 258 -12.00 5.00 -12.33
CA PRO A 258 -11.96 6.43 -12.54
C PRO A 258 -13.06 7.13 -11.74
N GLY A 259 -12.76 8.31 -11.19
CA GLY A 259 -13.69 9.10 -10.39
C GLY A 259 -13.97 8.58 -8.96
N SER A 260 -13.49 7.39 -8.60
CA SER A 260 -13.57 6.88 -7.21
C SER A 260 -12.52 7.50 -6.28
N TRP A 261 -11.45 8.03 -6.86
CA TRP A 261 -10.34 8.64 -6.15
C TRP A 261 -10.72 10.01 -5.56
N ARG A 262 -10.27 10.24 -4.33
CA ARG A 262 -10.35 11.53 -3.64
C ARG A 262 -8.97 11.93 -3.15
N LYS A 263 -8.48 13.09 -3.59
CA LYS A 263 -7.25 13.70 -3.09
C LYS A 263 -7.50 14.39 -1.75
N TRP A 264 -6.47 14.38 -0.91
CA TRP A 264 -6.44 15.17 0.32
C TRP A 264 -6.10 16.62 0.00
N TYR A 265 -6.96 17.55 0.43
CA TYR A 265 -6.77 18.97 0.23
C TYR A 265 -7.40 19.75 1.39
N ASP A 266 -6.61 20.64 1.97
CA ASP A 266 -7.01 21.54 3.05
C ASP A 266 -7.73 20.82 4.20
N GLY A 267 -7.13 19.72 4.68
CA GLY A 267 -7.64 18.96 5.81
C GLY A 267 -8.84 18.06 5.50
N ALA A 268 -9.19 17.85 4.23
CA ALA A 268 -10.33 17.02 3.84
C ALA A 268 -10.11 16.21 2.56
N TRP A 269 -10.77 15.04 2.47
CA TRP A 269 -10.86 14.20 1.27
C TRP A 269 -11.89 14.75 0.27
N SER A 270 -11.64 15.95 -0.25
CA SER A 270 -12.66 16.74 -0.95
C SER A 270 -12.49 16.79 -2.48
N GLN A 271 -11.26 16.59 -2.98
CA GLN A 271 -10.92 16.85 -4.37
C GLN A 271 -10.97 15.57 -5.22
N PRO A 272 -11.36 15.64 -6.50
CA PRO A 272 -11.32 14.47 -7.39
C PRO A 272 -9.86 14.01 -7.64
N GLY A 273 -9.67 12.75 -8.01
CA GLY A 273 -8.37 12.24 -8.44
C GLY A 273 -7.81 12.94 -9.68
N THR A 274 -8.64 13.21 -10.68
CA THR A 274 -8.22 13.90 -11.90
C THR A 274 -8.51 15.40 -11.83
N GLY A 275 -7.47 16.22 -12.04
CA GLY A 275 -7.57 17.69 -12.05
C GLY A 275 -7.94 18.33 -10.71
N GLY A 276 -8.02 17.53 -9.64
CA GLY A 276 -8.34 18.01 -8.30
C GLY A 276 -7.15 18.67 -7.64
N LYS A 277 -7.42 19.67 -6.80
CA LYS A 277 -6.38 20.27 -5.95
C LYS A 277 -5.86 19.25 -4.94
N GLU A 278 -4.68 19.54 -4.41
CA GLU A 278 -3.97 18.69 -3.46
C GLU A 278 -3.19 19.56 -2.49
N SER A 279 -3.06 19.08 -1.26
CA SER A 279 -2.18 19.70 -0.30
C SER A 279 -0.87 18.94 -0.22
N ASP A 280 0.24 19.67 -0.13
CA ASP A 280 1.51 19.10 0.30
C ASP A 280 1.36 18.62 1.74
N ILE A 281 1.59 17.33 1.99
CA ILE A 281 1.59 16.76 3.35
C ILE A 281 2.99 16.89 3.95
N VAL A 282 3.05 17.36 5.18
CA VAL A 282 4.30 17.62 5.92
C VAL A 282 4.20 16.99 7.32
N PRO A 283 5.35 16.75 8.00
CA PRO A 283 5.29 16.23 9.35
C PRO A 283 4.53 17.16 10.29
N VAL A 284 3.87 16.58 11.28
CA VAL A 284 3.27 17.32 12.39
C VAL A 284 4.35 17.63 13.40
N ASP A 285 4.59 18.93 13.60
CA ASP A 285 5.47 19.47 14.63
C ASP A 285 4.83 20.74 15.24
N ALA A 286 5.62 21.51 16.02
CA ALA A 286 5.15 22.72 16.67
C ALA A 286 4.76 23.83 15.68
N ASP A 287 5.41 23.87 14.52
CA ASP A 287 5.21 24.89 13.48
C ASP A 287 4.14 24.44 12.46
N HIS A 288 3.94 23.13 12.29
CA HIS A 288 3.01 22.51 11.35
C HIS A 288 1.98 21.59 12.05
N PRO A 289 1.13 22.10 12.97
CA PRO A 289 0.25 21.25 13.78
C PRO A 289 -0.86 20.53 12.98
N THR A 290 -1.10 20.97 11.75
CA THR A 290 -2.11 20.41 10.84
C THR A 290 -1.60 19.23 10.02
N GLY A 291 -0.28 19.12 9.80
CA GLY A 291 0.34 18.04 8.99
C GLY A 291 0.20 18.24 7.48
N TYR A 292 -0.12 19.45 7.03
CA TYR A 292 -0.20 19.80 5.60
C TYR A 292 0.03 21.30 5.41
N THR A 293 0.53 21.68 4.24
CA THR A 293 0.69 23.07 3.81
C THR A 293 -0.68 23.73 3.63
N PRO A 294 -0.97 24.88 4.28
CA PRO A 294 -2.25 25.55 4.11
C PRO A 294 -2.48 25.97 2.66
N ALA A 295 -3.74 25.90 2.18
CA ALA A 295 -4.08 26.20 0.79
C ALA A 295 -3.60 27.58 0.28
N SER A 296 -3.46 28.57 1.17
CA SER A 296 -2.97 29.91 0.82
C SER A 296 -1.44 30.01 0.67
N ALA A 297 -0.72 28.96 1.05
CA ALA A 297 0.73 28.84 0.97
C ALA A 297 1.17 27.77 -0.04
N GLU A 298 0.23 27.02 -0.64
CA GLU A 298 0.51 26.13 -1.76
C GLU A 298 1.03 26.92 -2.97
N TYR A 299 1.78 26.25 -3.84
CA TYR A 299 2.30 26.86 -5.07
C TYR A 299 1.22 27.53 -5.91
N ASP A 300 1.44 28.80 -6.30
CA ASP A 300 0.62 29.55 -7.26
C ASP A 300 1.46 29.89 -8.51
N PRO A 301 1.06 29.44 -9.72
CA PRO A 301 1.80 29.77 -10.94
C PRO A 301 1.79 31.26 -11.33
N ALA A 302 0.96 32.08 -10.68
CA ALA A 302 0.96 33.53 -10.82
C ALA A 302 2.10 34.22 -10.05
N ASP A 303 2.81 33.51 -9.17
CA ASP A 303 3.97 34.05 -8.48
C ASP A 303 5.19 34.17 -9.39
N THR A 304 5.96 35.22 -9.17
CA THR A 304 7.16 35.53 -9.96
C THR A 304 8.44 35.08 -9.26
N GLY A 305 9.45 34.72 -10.06
CA GLY A 305 10.76 34.31 -9.57
C GLY A 305 10.97 32.81 -9.71
N THR A 306 12.21 32.35 -9.52
CA THR A 306 12.53 30.91 -9.48
C THR A 306 11.95 30.26 -8.22
N ALA A 307 11.82 28.94 -8.20
CA ALA A 307 11.31 28.21 -7.04
C ALA A 307 12.11 28.54 -5.77
N ALA A 308 13.44 28.64 -5.86
CA ALA A 308 14.27 29.05 -4.71
C ALA A 308 13.97 30.47 -4.21
N GLN A 309 13.64 31.40 -5.10
CA GLN A 309 13.26 32.77 -4.74
C GLN A 309 11.87 32.81 -4.10
N GLN A 310 10.91 32.04 -4.63
CA GLN A 310 9.56 31.94 -4.09
C GLN A 310 9.56 31.31 -2.69
N ILE A 311 10.33 30.23 -2.48
CA ILE A 311 10.51 29.61 -1.16
C ILE A 311 11.13 30.61 -0.16
N ALA A 312 12.21 31.30 -0.55
CA ALA A 312 12.86 32.29 0.32
C ALA A 312 11.93 33.47 0.67
N ALA A 313 10.96 33.77 -0.18
CA ALA A 313 9.94 34.81 0.03
C ALA A 313 8.71 34.29 0.81
N GLY A 314 8.61 32.98 1.09
CA GLY A 314 7.46 32.38 1.76
C GLY A 314 6.21 32.29 0.89
N LEU A 315 6.35 32.26 -0.45
CA LEU A 315 5.25 32.16 -1.40
C LEU A 315 4.84 30.70 -1.71
N MET A 316 5.72 29.74 -1.42
CA MET A 316 5.50 28.30 -1.56
C MET A 316 6.36 27.54 -0.54
N PRO A 317 6.01 26.31 -0.14
CA PRO A 317 6.81 25.55 0.82
C PRO A 317 8.10 25.01 0.20
N PRO A 318 9.14 24.73 1.02
CA PRO A 318 10.28 23.92 0.58
C PRO A 318 9.85 22.46 0.37
N THR A 319 10.79 21.61 -0.07
CA THR A 319 10.57 20.16 -0.19
C THR A 319 10.00 19.55 1.09
N SER A 320 8.91 18.78 0.93
CA SER A 320 8.32 18.05 2.05
C SER A 320 9.27 16.98 2.57
N PRO A 321 9.47 16.87 3.90
CA PRO A 321 10.17 15.76 4.51
C PRO A 321 9.48 14.40 4.34
N LEU A 322 8.25 14.36 3.80
CA LEU A 322 7.47 13.15 3.55
C LEU A 322 7.48 12.75 2.07
N PHE A 323 8.25 13.41 1.21
CA PHE A 323 8.24 13.13 -0.22
C PHE A 323 8.59 11.68 -0.56
N VAL A 324 7.75 11.07 -1.41
CA VAL A 324 7.80 9.70 -1.90
C VAL A 324 7.82 8.69 -0.75
N MET A 325 6.73 8.68 0.02
CA MET A 325 6.62 7.83 1.22
C MET A 325 5.95 6.49 0.91
N ASN A 326 6.72 5.40 1.04
CA ASN A 326 6.15 4.06 1.19
C ASN A 326 5.60 3.89 2.61
N ILE A 327 4.58 3.05 2.76
CA ILE A 327 3.83 2.87 4.02
C ILE A 327 3.55 1.40 4.32
N ALA A 328 3.59 1.04 5.60
CA ALA A 328 3.10 -0.21 6.13
C ALA A 328 2.29 0.02 7.41
N TYR A 329 1.44 -0.94 7.79
CA TYR A 329 0.91 -0.99 9.16
C TYR A 329 1.84 -1.84 10.03
N ASP A 330 2.43 -1.24 11.06
CA ASP A 330 3.25 -1.94 12.05
C ASP A 330 2.34 -2.48 13.16
N ALA A 331 2.19 -3.81 13.20
CA ALA A 331 1.31 -4.48 14.15
C ALA A 331 1.85 -4.47 15.59
N HIS A 332 3.15 -4.24 15.80
CA HIS A 332 3.76 -4.12 17.13
C HIS A 332 3.49 -2.75 17.74
N LEU A 333 3.59 -1.70 16.92
CA LEU A 333 3.29 -0.33 17.33
C LEU A 333 1.80 -0.02 17.31
N GLY A 334 1.01 -0.74 16.51
CA GLY A 334 -0.39 -0.41 16.27
C GLY A 334 -0.56 0.91 15.50
N LEU A 335 0.42 1.25 14.66
CA LEU A 335 0.50 2.50 13.90
C LEU A 335 0.81 2.20 12.44
N TYR A 336 0.42 3.12 11.56
CA TYR A 336 0.97 3.17 10.21
C TYR A 336 2.35 3.82 10.29
N ILE A 337 3.33 3.22 9.64
CA ILE A 337 4.71 3.73 9.54
C ILE A 337 5.03 4.10 8.09
N GLY A 338 5.86 5.12 7.92
CA GLY A 338 6.26 5.66 6.63
C GLY A 338 7.77 5.92 6.56
N GLU A 339 8.35 5.63 5.40
CA GLU A 339 9.76 5.86 5.09
C GLU A 339 9.87 6.69 3.80
N PRO A 340 9.92 8.03 3.89
CA PRO A 340 10.07 8.91 2.73
C PRO A 340 11.50 8.94 2.22
N GLN A 341 11.70 9.49 1.03
CA GLN A 341 13.02 9.89 0.56
C GLN A 341 13.60 10.97 1.50
N ALA A 342 14.91 10.92 1.78
CA ALA A 342 15.57 11.97 2.55
C ALA A 342 15.56 13.30 1.78
N VAL A 343 15.30 14.44 2.44
CA VAL A 343 15.36 15.75 1.77
C VAL A 343 16.77 16.05 1.23
N ASP A 344 17.80 15.71 2.02
CA ASP A 344 19.18 15.75 1.59
C ASP A 344 19.53 14.48 0.79
N GLN A 345 19.77 14.69 -0.50
CA GLN A 345 20.07 13.65 -1.48
C GLN A 345 21.57 13.42 -1.68
N SER A 346 22.43 13.88 -0.76
CA SER A 346 23.88 13.64 -0.87
C SER A 346 24.31 12.23 -0.48
N GLY A 347 23.40 11.39 0.04
CA GLY A 347 23.70 10.06 0.59
C GLY A 347 24.21 10.06 2.04
N ASN A 348 24.30 11.23 2.68
CA ASN A 348 24.84 11.39 4.03
C ASN A 348 23.76 11.53 5.11
N SER A 349 22.49 11.55 4.72
CA SER A 349 21.38 11.64 5.66
C SER A 349 20.87 10.27 6.09
N PRO A 350 20.45 10.10 7.35
CA PRO A 350 19.79 8.89 7.78
C PRO A 350 18.44 8.75 7.09
N GLN A 351 17.91 7.54 7.09
CA GLN A 351 16.51 7.30 6.79
C GLN A 351 15.67 7.71 7.99
N TYR A 352 14.72 8.63 7.78
CA TYR A 352 13.74 9.01 8.79
C TYR A 352 12.52 8.09 8.73
N LEU A 353 11.95 7.79 9.90
CA LEU A 353 10.72 7.01 10.04
C LEU A 353 9.64 7.88 10.67
N TYR A 354 8.47 7.89 10.04
CA TYR A 354 7.30 8.62 10.51
C TYR A 354 6.18 7.65 10.87
N ALA A 355 5.25 8.07 11.72
CA ALA A 355 4.06 7.28 12.02
C ALA A 355 2.79 8.13 12.15
N THR A 356 1.66 7.49 11.89
CA THR A 356 0.31 8.01 12.15
C THR A 356 -0.58 6.89 12.69
N ASP A 357 -1.53 7.24 13.55
CA ASP A 357 -2.57 6.34 14.03
C ASP A 357 -3.81 6.34 13.13
N ASP A 358 -3.96 7.34 12.26
CA ASP A 358 -5.14 7.56 11.44
C ASP A 358 -4.80 8.13 10.06
N LEU A 359 -4.81 7.26 9.05
CA LEU A 359 -4.65 7.63 7.65
C LEU A 359 -5.75 8.59 7.15
N THR A 360 -6.86 8.80 7.85
CA THR A 360 -7.88 9.76 7.42
C THR A 360 -7.51 11.21 7.74
N THR A 361 -6.53 11.44 8.61
CA THR A 361 -6.11 12.78 9.05
C THR A 361 -4.78 13.23 8.45
N GLN A 362 -3.97 12.27 7.95
CA GLN A 362 -2.66 12.51 7.35
C GLN A 362 -1.65 13.17 8.31
N LYS A 363 -1.82 12.95 9.62
CA LYS A 363 -0.95 13.50 10.66
C LYS A 363 0.25 12.58 10.95
N TRP A 364 1.31 12.76 10.20
CA TRP A 364 2.55 11.99 10.32
C TRP A 364 3.51 12.64 11.32
N ARG A 365 4.01 11.88 12.29
CA ARG A 365 4.97 12.36 13.29
C ARG A 365 6.28 11.60 13.16
N LEU A 366 7.41 12.28 13.35
CA LEU A 366 8.71 11.63 13.38
C LEU A 366 8.78 10.68 14.59
N ILE A 367 9.17 9.43 14.35
CA ILE A 367 9.34 8.40 15.39
C ILE A 367 10.78 7.87 15.49
N GLY A 368 11.71 8.38 14.68
CA GLY A 368 13.13 8.07 14.78
C GLY A 368 13.81 8.05 13.41
N ASP A 369 15.08 7.67 13.42
CA ASP A 369 15.90 7.57 12.23
C ASP A 369 16.93 6.44 12.35
N THR A 370 17.56 6.10 11.23
CA THR A 370 18.54 5.00 11.15
C THR A 370 19.96 5.37 11.59
N GLY A 371 20.17 6.61 12.08
CA GLY A 371 21.45 7.10 12.56
C GLY A 371 22.59 6.94 11.56
N GLY A 372 23.55 6.07 11.87
CA GLY A 372 24.75 5.86 11.04
C GLY A 372 24.51 5.15 9.71
N TYR A 373 23.32 4.56 9.49
CA TYR A 373 22.94 4.05 8.18
C TYR A 373 22.34 5.19 7.36
N THR A 374 23.08 5.65 6.36
CA THR A 374 22.71 6.78 5.50
C THR A 374 22.52 6.32 4.07
N ASN A 375 21.63 6.98 3.33
CA ASN A 375 21.35 6.71 1.92
C ASN A 375 20.66 7.92 1.28
N ALA A 376 20.45 7.87 -0.04
CA ALA A 376 19.67 8.82 -0.81
C ALA A 376 18.70 8.09 -1.77
N SER A 377 18.20 6.93 -1.35
CA SER A 377 17.41 6.09 -2.26
C SER A 377 16.01 6.64 -2.47
N TRP A 378 15.61 6.65 -3.73
CA TRP A 378 14.27 7.04 -4.17
C TRP A 378 13.26 5.88 -4.13
N TYR A 379 13.74 4.67 -4.45
CA TYR A 379 12.89 3.49 -4.58
C TYR A 379 13.03 2.60 -3.37
N ARG A 380 12.05 2.67 -2.49
CA ARG A 380 12.04 1.95 -1.22
C ARG A 380 10.72 1.21 -1.00
N TRP A 381 10.77 0.15 -0.21
CA TRP A 381 9.57 -0.58 0.22
C TRP A 381 9.83 -1.39 1.48
N PHE A 382 8.77 -1.59 2.25
CA PHE A 382 8.77 -2.48 3.40
C PHE A 382 8.60 -3.94 2.96
N LEU A 383 9.05 -4.88 3.78
CA LEU A 383 8.68 -6.29 3.68
C LEU A 383 8.67 -6.92 5.06
N ASP A 384 7.62 -7.66 5.41
CA ASP A 384 7.58 -8.40 6.67
C ASP A 384 8.69 -9.47 6.69
N SER A 385 9.62 -9.39 7.64
CA SER A 385 10.80 -10.28 7.68
C SER A 385 10.45 -11.75 7.89
N ALA A 386 9.26 -12.04 8.44
CA ALA A 386 8.82 -13.41 8.72
C ALA A 386 8.13 -14.08 7.52
N ASN A 387 7.24 -13.39 6.79
CA ASN A 387 6.58 -13.95 5.61
C ASN A 387 7.36 -13.73 4.31
N ARG A 388 8.08 -12.60 4.19
CA ARG A 388 8.85 -12.18 3.03
C ARG A 388 8.05 -12.14 1.72
N THR A 389 6.75 -11.90 1.81
CA THR A 389 5.82 -11.89 0.67
C THR A 389 4.87 -10.69 0.69
N SER A 390 4.84 -9.90 1.76
CA SER A 390 3.91 -8.77 1.90
C SER A 390 4.57 -7.55 2.52
N SER A 391 4.17 -6.37 2.02
CA SER A 391 4.57 -5.05 2.51
C SER A 391 3.48 -4.34 3.31
N THR A 392 2.27 -4.91 3.38
CA THR A 392 1.09 -4.20 3.91
C THR A 392 1.07 -4.17 5.44
N ILE A 393 1.37 -5.30 6.07
CA ILE A 393 1.42 -5.42 7.52
C ILE A 393 2.77 -6.02 7.89
N VAL A 394 3.48 -5.35 8.79
CA VAL A 394 4.78 -5.78 9.30
C VAL A 394 4.74 -5.96 10.83
N GLY A 395 5.71 -6.69 11.36
CA GLY A 395 5.96 -6.78 12.80
C GLY A 395 6.91 -5.68 13.29
N ARG A 396 7.33 -5.80 14.55
CA ARG A 396 8.38 -5.01 15.23
C ARG A 396 9.68 -4.93 14.42
N SER A 397 10.03 -6.02 13.73
CA SER A 397 11.17 -6.08 12.82
C SER A 397 10.70 -6.33 11.40
N PHE A 398 11.20 -5.54 10.46
CA PHE A 398 10.87 -5.61 9.04
C PHE A 398 12.08 -5.30 8.17
N ARG A 399 12.03 -5.67 6.90
CA ARG A 399 13.04 -5.28 5.93
C ARG A 399 12.65 -3.97 5.28
N SER A 400 13.60 -3.06 5.23
CA SER A 400 13.53 -1.84 4.44
C SER A 400 14.46 -2.00 3.26
N TYR A 401 13.89 -2.09 2.06
CA TYR A 401 14.63 -2.21 0.81
C TYR A 401 14.91 -0.85 0.20
N CYS A 402 15.97 -0.79 -0.59
CA CYS A 402 16.27 0.35 -1.45
C CYS A 402 16.76 -0.13 -2.82
N ALA A 403 16.50 0.68 -3.85
CA ALA A 403 17.07 0.55 -5.18
C ALA A 403 17.57 1.93 -5.64
N PHE A 404 18.83 1.95 -6.08
CA PHE A 404 19.65 3.13 -6.39
C PHE A 404 19.82 4.10 -5.23
N GLY A 405 21.00 4.72 -5.13
CA GLY A 405 21.30 5.65 -4.02
C GLY A 405 21.24 5.00 -2.63
N CYS A 406 21.49 3.69 -2.52
CA CYS A 406 21.55 2.99 -1.25
C CYS A 406 22.82 3.36 -0.46
N SER A 407 23.02 2.75 0.73
CA SER A 407 24.22 3.02 1.51
C SER A 407 25.49 2.68 0.73
N HIS A 408 26.53 3.50 0.91
CA HIS A 408 27.82 3.36 0.22
C HIS A 408 27.70 3.24 -1.32
N ASP A 409 26.76 4.00 -1.91
CA ASP A 409 26.48 4.03 -3.35
C ASP A 409 26.05 2.68 -3.96
N ALA A 410 25.56 1.75 -3.14
CA ALA A 410 25.02 0.50 -3.64
C ALA A 410 23.80 0.75 -4.53
N SER A 411 23.65 -0.10 -5.56
CA SER A 411 22.48 -0.02 -6.45
C SER A 411 21.26 -0.75 -5.90
N GLY A 412 21.42 -1.66 -4.93
CA GLY A 412 20.30 -2.38 -4.33
C GLY A 412 20.71 -3.13 -3.06
N GLU A 413 19.98 -2.90 -1.98
CA GLU A 413 20.14 -3.61 -0.71
C GLU A 413 18.84 -3.59 0.10
N TYR A 414 18.85 -4.31 1.22
CA TYR A 414 17.91 -4.10 2.30
C TYR A 414 18.61 -4.16 3.65
N VAL A 415 18.01 -3.53 4.64
CA VAL A 415 18.36 -3.66 6.06
C VAL A 415 17.17 -4.20 6.83
N ASP A 416 17.43 -5.04 7.83
CA ASP A 416 16.42 -5.32 8.85
C ASP A 416 16.37 -4.12 9.80
N ILE A 417 15.21 -3.46 9.88
CA ILE A 417 14.93 -2.39 10.83
C ILE A 417 14.07 -2.97 11.95
N THR A 418 14.39 -2.61 13.18
CA THR A 418 13.55 -2.89 14.35
C THR A 418 13.13 -1.57 14.97
N VAL A 419 11.83 -1.33 15.02
CA VAL A 419 11.24 -0.19 15.71
C VAL A 419 10.60 -0.68 17.00
N ASP A 420 11.12 -0.25 18.14
CA ASP A 420 10.54 -0.56 19.44
C ASP A 420 9.99 0.69 20.11
N SER A 421 9.13 0.50 21.10
CA SER A 421 8.53 1.56 21.89
C SER A 421 8.71 1.26 23.38
N ALA A 422 9.06 2.28 24.15
CA ALA A 422 9.04 2.20 25.61
C ALA A 422 7.62 1.95 26.17
N ALA A 423 6.58 2.20 25.35
CA ALA A 423 5.19 1.88 25.62
C ALA A 423 4.58 1.15 24.40
N PRO A 424 4.79 -0.17 24.25
CA PRO A 424 4.22 -0.95 23.14
C PRO A 424 2.69 -0.89 23.13
N ALA A 425 2.07 -1.07 21.95
CA ALA A 425 0.62 -1.11 21.85
C ALA A 425 0.03 -2.21 22.74
N ALA A 426 -1.00 -1.85 23.50
CA ALA A 426 -1.75 -2.83 24.26
C ALA A 426 -2.44 -3.81 23.28
N PRO A 427 -2.44 -5.12 23.57
CA PRO A 427 -3.23 -6.06 22.79
C PRO A 427 -4.69 -5.61 22.68
N PRO A 428 -5.36 -5.79 21.53
CA PRO A 428 -6.76 -5.38 21.35
C PRO A 428 -7.75 -6.20 22.18
N MET A 429 -7.27 -7.20 22.91
CA MET A 429 -8.04 -8.07 23.78
C MET A 429 -7.23 -8.44 25.03
N ASP A 430 -7.91 -8.80 26.13
CA ASP A 430 -7.27 -9.38 27.31
C ASP A 430 -6.79 -10.81 27.01
N THR A 431 -5.48 -11.00 26.91
CA THR A 431 -4.82 -12.26 26.52
C THR A 431 -4.84 -13.35 27.61
N SER A 432 -5.33 -13.05 28.82
CA SER A 432 -5.52 -14.04 29.89
C SER A 432 -6.79 -14.89 29.71
N ARG A 433 -7.68 -14.48 28.79
CA ARG A 433 -9.00 -15.08 28.59
C ARG A 433 -9.11 -15.84 27.27
N GLY A 434 -10.02 -16.81 27.24
CA GLY A 434 -10.49 -17.43 26.00
C GLY A 434 -11.63 -16.65 25.36
N TYR A 435 -11.68 -16.60 24.04
CA TYR A 435 -12.67 -15.88 23.25
C TYR A 435 -13.41 -16.79 22.27
N ARG A 436 -14.67 -16.46 22.01
CA ARG A 436 -15.38 -16.91 20.81
C ARG A 436 -15.17 -15.89 19.71
N ILE A 437 -14.78 -16.39 18.53
CA ILE A 437 -14.60 -15.60 17.31
C ILE A 437 -15.85 -15.79 16.47
N ALA A 438 -16.62 -14.73 16.26
CA ALA A 438 -17.87 -14.78 15.49
C ALA A 438 -17.88 -13.74 14.37
N SER A 439 -18.30 -14.11 13.16
CA SER A 439 -18.48 -13.19 12.05
C SER A 439 -19.76 -12.36 12.18
N GLY A 440 -19.85 -11.29 11.40
CA GLY A 440 -21.05 -10.47 11.24
C GLY A 440 -22.26 -11.23 10.66
N THR A 441 -22.03 -12.41 10.08
CA THR A 441 -23.11 -13.34 9.68
C THR A 441 -23.57 -14.28 10.81
N GLY A 442 -23.06 -14.09 12.04
CA GLY A 442 -23.41 -14.89 13.21
C GLY A 442 -22.76 -16.29 13.25
N ARG A 443 -21.71 -16.51 12.45
CA ARG A 443 -21.00 -17.79 12.37
C ARG A 443 -19.82 -17.80 13.34
N ILE A 444 -19.70 -18.84 14.15
CA ILE A 444 -18.67 -18.98 15.19
C ILE A 444 -17.59 -19.96 14.74
N LEU A 445 -16.32 -19.56 14.76
CA LEU A 445 -15.20 -20.44 14.44
C LEU A 445 -15.09 -21.57 15.48
N SER A 446 -15.00 -22.81 15.01
CA SER A 446 -14.78 -24.00 15.85
C SER A 446 -13.81 -24.98 15.21
N GLN A 447 -13.05 -25.69 16.03
CA GLN A 447 -12.38 -26.92 15.61
C GLN A 447 -13.42 -28.03 15.36
N THR A 448 -13.21 -28.87 14.35
CA THR A 448 -14.03 -30.07 14.13
C THR A 448 -13.77 -31.12 15.21
N ALA A 449 -14.80 -31.89 15.56
CA ALA A 449 -14.65 -32.94 16.58
C ALA A 449 -13.67 -34.03 16.09
N GLY A 450 -12.70 -34.39 16.93
CA GLY A 450 -11.74 -35.48 16.66
C GLY A 450 -10.74 -35.22 15.53
N GLY A 451 -10.69 -34.03 14.95
CA GLY A 451 -9.84 -33.71 13.80
C GLY A 451 -9.07 -32.40 13.94
N THR A 452 -8.25 -32.09 12.94
CA THR A 452 -7.52 -30.81 12.82
C THR A 452 -8.29 -29.78 11.99
N GLY A 453 -9.41 -30.14 11.37
CA GLY A 453 -10.18 -29.21 10.55
C GLY A 453 -10.80 -28.09 11.36
N THR A 454 -11.08 -26.98 10.69
CA THR A 454 -11.95 -25.92 11.22
C THR A 454 -13.31 -25.94 10.53
N THR A 455 -14.29 -25.37 11.21
CA THR A 455 -15.65 -25.17 10.73
C THR A 455 -16.19 -23.88 11.31
N SER A 456 -17.40 -23.51 10.90
CA SER A 456 -18.17 -22.49 11.60
C SER A 456 -19.55 -23.03 11.99
N LEU A 457 -20.13 -22.45 13.04
CA LEU A 457 -21.39 -22.91 13.65
C LEU A 457 -22.31 -21.72 13.94
N VAL A 458 -23.63 -21.96 14.06
CA VAL A 458 -24.60 -20.93 14.50
C VAL A 458 -24.74 -20.83 16.02
N ARG A 459 -24.16 -21.80 16.76
CA ARG A 459 -24.25 -21.87 18.22
C ARG A 459 -22.92 -22.35 18.81
N PRO A 460 -22.56 -21.90 20.03
CA PRO A 460 -21.42 -22.43 20.78
C PRO A 460 -21.47 -23.96 20.93
N THR A 461 -20.30 -24.61 20.99
CA THR A 461 -20.25 -26.08 21.17
C THR A 461 -20.40 -26.50 22.63
N GLY A 462 -19.98 -25.63 23.57
CA GLY A 462 -19.87 -25.96 24.99
C GLY A 462 -18.70 -26.91 25.32
N SER A 463 -17.96 -27.41 24.33
CA SER A 463 -16.87 -28.37 24.52
C SER A 463 -15.48 -27.73 24.49
N GLY A 464 -15.39 -26.39 24.49
CA GLY A 464 -14.13 -25.64 24.34
C GLY A 464 -13.59 -25.57 22.90
N ARG A 465 -14.19 -26.28 21.94
CA ARG A 465 -13.71 -26.27 20.53
C ARG A 465 -13.98 -24.96 19.80
N ASP A 466 -14.91 -24.16 20.30
CA ASP A 466 -15.23 -22.80 19.85
C ASP A 466 -14.52 -21.70 20.67
N VAL A 467 -13.60 -22.07 21.55
CA VAL A 467 -12.88 -21.13 22.43
C VAL A 467 -11.41 -21.06 22.03
N TRP A 468 -10.92 -19.84 21.85
CA TRP A 468 -9.59 -19.52 21.35
C TRP A 468 -8.86 -18.59 22.31
N VAL A 469 -7.63 -18.93 22.68
CA VAL A 469 -6.77 -18.10 23.53
C VAL A 469 -5.71 -17.45 22.66
N PHE A 470 -5.62 -16.13 22.74
CA PHE A 470 -4.64 -15.33 22.00
C PHE A 470 -3.36 -15.21 22.84
N THR A 471 -2.23 -15.65 22.29
CA THR A 471 -0.91 -15.46 22.92
C THR A 471 -0.05 -14.59 22.01
N PRO A 472 0.40 -13.40 22.47
CA PRO A 472 1.29 -12.54 21.70
C PRO A 472 2.59 -13.25 21.32
N THR A 473 3.12 -12.98 20.14
CA THR A 473 4.46 -13.42 19.72
C THR A 473 5.57 -12.45 20.15
N GLY A 474 5.20 -11.26 20.64
CA GLY A 474 6.13 -10.16 20.96
C GLY A 474 6.49 -9.25 19.78
N ASP A 475 5.79 -9.43 18.66
CA ASP A 475 6.10 -8.81 17.36
C ASP A 475 4.80 -8.31 16.68
N GLY A 476 3.80 -7.94 17.48
CA GLY A 476 2.45 -7.55 17.00
C GLY A 476 1.53 -8.70 16.58
N ALA A 477 2.08 -9.87 16.23
CA ALA A 477 1.29 -11.06 15.89
C ALA A 477 0.85 -11.86 17.14
N PHE A 478 -0.11 -12.75 16.93
CA PHE A 478 -0.66 -13.66 17.94
C PHE A 478 -0.70 -15.09 17.42
N THR A 479 -0.55 -16.06 18.33
CA THR A 479 -1.00 -17.43 18.11
C THR A 479 -2.38 -17.63 18.75
N LEU A 480 -3.22 -18.46 18.13
CA LEU A 480 -4.58 -18.74 18.59
C LEU A 480 -4.69 -20.21 19.00
N THR A 481 -4.66 -20.47 20.30
CA THR A 481 -4.74 -21.82 20.87
C THR A 481 -6.19 -22.23 21.09
N ASN A 482 -6.60 -23.37 20.55
CA ASN A 482 -7.92 -23.95 20.83
C ASN A 482 -7.98 -24.51 22.25
N ALA A 483 -8.97 -24.11 23.04
CA ALA A 483 -9.08 -24.51 24.45
C ALA A 483 -9.32 -26.01 24.64
N ALA A 484 -9.93 -26.71 23.68
CA ALA A 484 -10.21 -28.14 23.79
C ALA A 484 -9.00 -29.02 23.47
N SER A 485 -8.16 -28.60 22.50
CA SER A 485 -7.05 -29.44 22.02
C SER A 485 -5.66 -28.93 22.38
N GLY A 486 -5.53 -27.69 22.86
CA GLY A 486 -4.24 -27.05 23.15
C GLY A 486 -3.39 -26.77 21.89
N ARG A 487 -4.00 -26.85 20.70
CA ARG A 487 -3.32 -26.72 19.40
C ARG A 487 -3.63 -25.37 18.75
N LEU A 488 -2.78 -24.96 17.81
CA LEU A 488 -2.79 -23.65 17.20
C LEU A 488 -3.58 -23.62 15.89
N LEU A 489 -4.39 -22.58 15.70
CA LEU A 489 -5.02 -22.25 14.43
C LEU A 489 -3.96 -21.75 13.44
N GLY A 490 -3.98 -22.28 12.21
CA GLY A 490 -3.12 -21.77 11.15
C GLY A 490 -3.41 -22.37 9.79
N VAL A 491 -2.67 -21.89 8.80
CA VAL A 491 -2.60 -22.46 7.45
C VAL A 491 -1.26 -23.18 7.25
N ASP A 492 -1.17 -24.01 6.22
CA ASP A 492 0.09 -24.68 5.89
C ASP A 492 1.09 -23.70 5.26
N SER A 493 2.14 -23.36 6.01
CA SER A 493 3.21 -22.48 5.53
C SER A 493 4.38 -23.22 4.86
N SER A 494 4.21 -24.50 4.48
CA SER A 494 5.22 -25.25 3.72
C SER A 494 4.99 -25.27 2.21
N ALA A 495 3.80 -24.87 1.76
CA ALA A 495 3.43 -24.82 0.35
C ALA A 495 2.60 -23.57 0.01
N SER A 496 2.54 -23.19 -1.27
CA SER A 496 1.71 -22.06 -1.75
C SER A 496 0.22 -22.27 -1.50
N ALA A 497 -0.24 -23.52 -1.47
CA ALA A 497 -1.65 -23.87 -1.21
C ALA A 497 -2.19 -23.31 0.13
N GLY A 498 -1.34 -23.13 1.15
CA GLY A 498 -1.78 -22.52 2.42
C GLY A 498 -1.93 -21.01 2.38
N ARG A 499 -1.48 -20.35 1.31
CA ARG A 499 -1.73 -18.92 1.04
C ARG A 499 -2.54 -18.67 -0.23
N ALA A 500 -3.09 -19.73 -0.82
CA ALA A 500 -4.09 -19.62 -1.88
C ALA A 500 -5.43 -19.11 -1.32
N TRP A 501 -6.23 -18.47 -2.16
CA TRP A 501 -7.55 -18.02 -1.76
C TRP A 501 -8.45 -19.22 -1.46
N GLY A 502 -9.15 -19.17 -0.34
CA GLY A 502 -9.99 -20.26 0.14
C GLY A 502 -9.22 -21.37 0.89
N ALA A 503 -7.94 -21.16 1.19
CA ALA A 503 -7.18 -22.09 2.04
C ALA A 503 -7.86 -22.26 3.39
N LYS A 504 -8.12 -23.52 3.78
CA LYS A 504 -8.84 -23.87 5.00
C LYS A 504 -7.87 -23.91 6.20
N PRO A 505 -8.07 -23.07 7.23
CA PRO A 505 -7.28 -23.18 8.44
C PRO A 505 -7.45 -24.56 9.10
N THR A 506 -6.39 -25.01 9.74
CA THR A 506 -6.36 -26.23 10.56
C THR A 506 -5.84 -25.91 11.95
N VAL A 507 -6.05 -26.84 12.87
CA VAL A 507 -5.69 -26.76 14.29
C VAL A 507 -4.64 -27.83 14.57
N THR A 508 -3.38 -27.42 14.62
CA THR A 508 -2.21 -28.31 14.66
C THR A 508 -1.26 -27.94 15.80
N ALA A 509 -0.39 -28.87 16.20
CA ALA A 509 0.62 -28.56 17.21
C ALA A 509 1.60 -27.50 16.68
N ALA A 510 2.20 -26.72 17.58
CA ALA A 510 3.38 -25.94 17.23
C ALA A 510 4.52 -26.87 16.77
N ARG A 511 5.37 -26.39 15.85
CA ARG A 511 6.55 -27.15 15.40
C ARG A 511 7.65 -27.06 16.45
N THR A 512 8.65 -27.95 16.35
CA THR A 512 9.90 -27.80 17.10
C THR A 512 10.52 -26.44 16.78
N GLY A 513 10.84 -25.63 17.79
CA GLY A 513 11.31 -24.25 17.62
C GLY A 513 10.22 -23.17 17.64
N GLY A 514 8.94 -23.55 17.78
CA GLY A 514 7.83 -22.60 17.97
C GLY A 514 6.75 -22.66 16.88
N PRO A 515 5.76 -21.75 16.95
CA PRO A 515 4.71 -21.65 15.93
C PRO A 515 5.31 -21.28 14.56
N SER A 516 4.84 -21.92 13.48
CA SER A 516 5.21 -21.48 12.13
C SER A 516 4.56 -20.13 11.79
N VAL A 517 5.07 -19.43 10.78
CA VAL A 517 4.46 -18.17 10.28
C VAL A 517 2.99 -18.37 9.86
N GLY A 518 2.62 -19.57 9.38
CA GLY A 518 1.23 -19.92 9.08
C GLY A 518 0.32 -20.06 10.31
N GLN A 519 0.89 -20.20 11.52
CA GLN A 519 0.17 -20.23 12.80
C GLN A 519 0.17 -18.86 13.52
N GLN A 520 0.67 -17.82 12.87
CA GLN A 520 0.69 -16.45 13.37
C GLN A 520 -0.39 -15.62 12.68
N TRP A 521 -1.07 -14.79 13.47
CA TRP A 521 -2.19 -13.96 13.03
C TRP A 521 -2.03 -12.54 13.55
N PHE A 522 -2.22 -11.55 12.69
CA PHE A 522 -2.43 -10.18 13.11
C PHE A 522 -3.90 -9.97 13.45
N VAL A 523 -4.16 -9.24 14.53
CA VAL A 523 -5.52 -8.83 14.92
C VAL A 523 -5.66 -7.35 14.62
N ILE A 524 -6.29 -7.03 13.48
CA ILE A 524 -6.40 -5.67 12.97
C ILE A 524 -7.77 -5.11 13.37
N PRO A 525 -7.85 -4.06 14.20
CA PRO A 525 -9.10 -3.37 14.46
C PRO A 525 -9.66 -2.79 13.16
N ASN A 526 -10.96 -2.91 12.93
CA ASN A 526 -11.60 -2.15 11.85
C ASN A 526 -11.65 -0.67 12.24
N ALA A 527 -11.53 0.23 11.26
CA ALA A 527 -11.54 1.68 11.50
C ALA A 527 -12.81 2.20 12.19
N THR A 528 -13.94 1.50 12.04
CA THR A 528 -15.22 1.83 12.72
C THR A 528 -15.29 1.37 14.18
N GLY A 529 -14.28 0.65 14.67
CA GLY A 529 -14.18 0.14 16.03
C GLY A 529 -15.05 -1.11 16.32
N GLY A 530 -14.80 -1.73 17.48
CA GLY A 530 -15.61 -2.82 18.05
C GLY A 530 -15.59 -4.16 17.30
N THR A 531 -14.90 -4.24 16.17
CA THR A 531 -14.75 -5.44 15.34
C THR A 531 -13.35 -5.52 14.76
N TYR A 532 -12.98 -6.69 14.28
CA TYR A 532 -11.62 -7.02 13.87
C TYR A 532 -11.56 -7.76 12.54
N ARG A 533 -10.39 -7.70 11.90
CA ARG A 533 -9.92 -8.68 10.91
C ARG A 533 -8.85 -9.54 11.56
N LEU A 534 -8.92 -10.84 11.33
CA LEU A 534 -7.83 -11.75 11.65
C LEU A 534 -7.07 -12.06 10.37
N VAL A 535 -5.88 -11.49 10.22
CA VAL A 535 -5.03 -11.65 9.03
C VAL A 535 -3.99 -12.71 9.32
N ASN A 536 -3.91 -13.75 8.49
CA ASN A 536 -2.86 -14.75 8.63
C ASN A 536 -1.53 -14.18 8.13
N ARG A 537 -0.47 -14.24 8.95
CA ARG A 537 0.81 -13.62 8.61
C ARG A 537 1.48 -14.22 7.38
N TYR A 538 1.35 -15.53 7.15
CA TYR A 538 1.94 -16.19 5.98
C TYR A 538 1.26 -15.81 4.67
N SER A 539 -0.07 -15.74 4.67
CA SER A 539 -0.84 -15.52 3.45
C SER A 539 -1.24 -14.07 3.21
N GLY A 540 -1.21 -13.20 4.22
CA GLY A 540 -1.78 -11.85 4.14
C GLY A 540 -3.30 -11.84 3.97
N LEU A 541 -3.97 -13.00 4.03
CA LEU A 541 -5.41 -13.15 3.82
C LEU A 541 -6.17 -13.09 5.15
N VAL A 542 -7.42 -12.65 5.11
CA VAL A 542 -8.29 -12.55 6.29
C VAL A 542 -9.08 -13.84 6.52
N LEU A 543 -9.37 -14.17 7.77
CA LEU A 543 -10.28 -15.25 8.13
C LEU A 543 -11.74 -14.90 7.76
N GLY A 544 -12.38 -15.75 6.97
CA GLY A 544 -13.81 -15.70 6.66
C GLY A 544 -14.57 -16.88 7.27
N LEU A 545 -15.77 -16.63 7.78
CA LEU A 545 -16.68 -17.63 8.33
C LEU A 545 -18.05 -17.55 7.63
N SER A 546 -18.45 -18.65 6.98
CA SER A 546 -19.69 -18.71 6.20
C SER A 546 -20.61 -19.86 6.64
N GLY A 547 -21.89 -19.75 6.28
CA GLY A 547 -22.83 -20.88 6.30
C GLY A 547 -22.78 -21.73 5.02
N THR A 548 -22.08 -21.29 3.97
CA THR A 548 -22.02 -21.99 2.69
C THR A 548 -21.15 -23.25 2.79
N SER A 549 -21.69 -24.39 2.35
CA SER A 549 -20.95 -25.65 2.26
C SER A 549 -19.66 -25.45 1.44
N GLY A 550 -18.55 -26.02 1.93
CA GLY A 550 -17.23 -25.85 1.32
C GLY A 550 -16.44 -24.63 1.80
N ARG A 551 -17.09 -23.62 2.40
CA ARG A 551 -16.48 -22.34 2.84
C ARG A 551 -16.75 -22.00 4.31
N LEU A 552 -16.94 -23.02 5.15
CA LEU A 552 -17.36 -22.81 6.54
C LEU A 552 -16.34 -21.98 7.33
N ALA A 553 -15.05 -22.23 7.12
CA ALA A 553 -13.94 -21.41 7.60
C ALA A 553 -12.82 -21.47 6.55
N GLU A 554 -12.34 -20.31 6.09
CA GLU A 554 -11.30 -20.18 5.07
C GLU A 554 -10.50 -18.88 5.26
N THR A 555 -9.33 -18.79 4.63
CA THR A 555 -8.63 -17.52 4.44
C THR A 555 -8.88 -16.99 3.03
N THR A 556 -9.17 -15.70 2.91
CA THR A 556 -9.62 -15.07 1.66
C THR A 556 -9.18 -13.60 1.63
N PRO A 557 -9.06 -12.95 0.46
CA PRO A 557 -8.73 -11.53 0.42
C PRO A 557 -9.73 -10.68 1.21
N LEU A 558 -9.23 -9.56 1.74
CA LEU A 558 -10.05 -8.55 2.40
C LEU A 558 -11.20 -8.10 1.50
N ARG A 559 -12.39 -7.96 2.09
CA ARG A 559 -13.55 -7.34 1.48
C ARG A 559 -14.28 -6.42 2.44
N THR A 560 -14.74 -5.31 1.90
CA THR A 560 -15.67 -4.36 2.54
C THR A 560 -17.02 -4.27 1.81
N TRP A 561 -17.23 -5.12 0.81
CA TRP A 561 -18.47 -5.25 0.03
C TRP A 561 -18.94 -6.72 -0.03
N THR A 562 -20.12 -6.93 -0.62
CA THR A 562 -20.59 -8.26 -1.02
C THR A 562 -20.32 -8.46 -2.49
N ASP A 563 -19.67 -9.56 -2.85
CA ASP A 563 -19.48 -9.95 -4.24
C ASP A 563 -20.84 -10.22 -4.91
N GLY A 564 -21.18 -9.40 -5.89
CA GLY A 564 -22.36 -9.56 -6.75
C GLY A 564 -22.03 -9.98 -8.17
N SER A 565 -20.77 -10.31 -8.48
CA SER A 565 -20.31 -10.56 -9.86
C SER A 565 -20.79 -11.88 -10.46
N GLY A 566 -21.18 -12.84 -9.62
CA GLY A 566 -21.51 -14.20 -10.06
C GLY A 566 -20.28 -15.06 -10.43
N SER A 567 -19.07 -14.51 -10.30
CA SER A 567 -17.82 -15.23 -10.52
C SER A 567 -17.61 -16.34 -9.48
N SER A 568 -17.01 -17.45 -9.90
CA SER A 568 -16.60 -18.52 -8.97
C SER A 568 -15.42 -18.11 -8.09
N VAL A 569 -14.64 -17.11 -8.50
CA VAL A 569 -13.49 -16.59 -7.73
C VAL A 569 -14.00 -15.85 -6.50
N GLY A 570 -14.84 -14.82 -6.68
CA GLY A 570 -15.47 -14.12 -5.57
C GLY A 570 -16.48 -15.00 -4.81
N GLY A 571 -17.28 -15.78 -5.53
CA GLY A 571 -18.20 -16.77 -5.00
C GLY A 571 -19.32 -16.19 -4.13
N GLY A 572 -19.64 -14.90 -4.23
CA GLY A 572 -20.63 -14.25 -3.37
C GLY A 572 -20.18 -14.05 -1.92
N ARG A 573 -18.86 -14.05 -1.67
CA ARG A 573 -18.32 -13.72 -0.33
C ARG A 573 -18.71 -12.31 0.06
N SER A 574 -18.92 -12.08 1.35
CA SER A 574 -19.31 -10.77 1.88
C SER A 574 -18.37 -10.25 2.94
N ALA A 575 -18.34 -8.93 3.10
CA ALA A 575 -17.63 -8.27 4.19
C ALA A 575 -18.02 -8.82 5.57
N ALA A 576 -19.31 -9.12 5.76
CA ALA A 576 -19.84 -9.63 7.03
C ALA A 576 -19.28 -11.00 7.43
N GLU A 577 -18.89 -11.85 6.47
CA GLU A 577 -18.24 -13.14 6.75
C GLU A 577 -16.84 -12.96 7.34
N GLN A 578 -16.20 -11.83 7.08
CA GLN A 578 -14.83 -11.51 7.49
C GLN A 578 -14.77 -10.49 8.64
N THR A 579 -15.90 -9.86 9.01
CA THR A 579 -15.96 -8.85 10.08
C THR A 579 -16.18 -9.59 11.39
N LEU A 580 -15.14 -9.68 12.22
CA LEU A 580 -15.13 -10.57 13.38
C LEU A 580 -15.34 -9.81 14.69
N SER A 581 -16.06 -10.44 15.60
CA SER A 581 -16.20 -10.03 17.00
C SER A 581 -15.49 -11.03 17.90
N LEU A 582 -14.90 -10.54 18.98
CA LEU A 582 -14.23 -11.33 20.00
C LEU A 582 -15.05 -11.25 21.29
N THR A 583 -15.77 -12.32 21.63
CA THR A 583 -16.54 -12.36 22.88
C THR A 583 -15.81 -13.16 23.94
N GLY A 584 -15.42 -12.51 25.03
CA GLY A 584 -14.76 -13.16 26.16
C GLY A 584 -15.61 -14.28 26.74
N THR A 585 -14.98 -15.40 27.08
CA THR A 585 -15.61 -16.54 27.73
C THR A 585 -15.20 -16.63 29.21
N GLY A 586 -15.74 -17.62 29.92
CA GLY A 586 -15.27 -17.96 31.27
C GLY A 586 -14.00 -18.80 31.29
N PHE A 587 -13.42 -19.15 30.13
CA PHE A 587 -12.16 -19.86 30.09
C PHE A 587 -11.01 -18.93 30.44
N THR A 588 -10.28 -19.27 31.50
CA THR A 588 -9.01 -18.65 31.89
C THR A 588 -7.89 -19.65 31.61
N ARG A 589 -6.76 -19.17 31.10
CA ARG A 589 -5.57 -20.02 30.96
C ARG A 589 -5.14 -20.50 32.36
N PRO A 590 -4.84 -21.80 32.56
CA PRO A 590 -4.23 -22.27 33.80
C PRO A 590 -2.85 -21.68 34.04
#